data_AF-A0A967X7L3-F1
#
_entry.id   AF-A0A967X7L3-F1
#
_cell.length_a   1.000
_cell.length_b   1.000
_cell.length_c   1.000
_cell.angle_alpha   90.00
_cell.angle_beta   90.00
_cell.angle_gamma   90.00
#
_symmetry.space_group_name_H-M   'P 1'
#
loop_
_entity.id
_entity.type
_entity.pdbx_description
1 polymer ?
#
loop_
_entity_poly.entity_id
_entity_poly.type
_entity_poly.pdbx_seq_one_letter_code
_entity_poly.pdbx_strand_id
1 'polypeptide(L)'
;MTAGSITNTGTADSDQTDPVTDDEIVDVETQSLGVVKTLTSNADEDGSGDVSEGDTLTYTITATNTGSGQLTGVVVSDDLTGDFTGVGTQPACADPLASNATCVLTVTYVVTAADVTAGSITNTGTADSDQT
;
A
#
# COMPACT_ATOMS: atom_id res chain seq x y z
N MET A 1 -3.59 6.92 11.81
CA MET A 1 -4.43 7.60 12.81
C MET A 1 -5.01 6.54 13.74
N THR A 2 -5.08 6.79 15.05
CA THR A 2 -5.67 5.81 15.99
C THR A 2 -7.16 5.70 15.73
N ALA A 3 -7.70 4.49 15.66
CA ALA A 3 -9.15 4.27 15.59
C ALA A 3 -9.81 5.00 16.77
N GLY A 4 -10.85 5.78 16.48
CA GLY A 4 -11.70 6.38 17.49
C GLY A 4 -12.85 5.42 17.80
N SER A 5 -13.50 5.61 18.95
CA SER A 5 -14.80 4.98 19.22
C SER A 5 -15.79 6.04 19.70
N ILE A 6 -17.06 5.79 19.43
CA ILE A 6 -18.18 6.57 19.96
C ILE A 6 -18.79 5.74 21.07
N THR A 7 -18.72 6.23 22.31
CA THR A 7 -19.36 5.61 23.47
C THR A 7 -20.62 6.39 23.82
N ASN A 8 -21.76 5.70 23.88
CA ASN A 8 -23.03 6.25 24.35
C ASN A 8 -23.43 5.56 25.65
N THR A 9 -23.50 6.33 26.73
CA THR A 9 -23.86 5.82 28.06
C THR A 9 -25.32 6.15 28.36
N GLY A 10 -26.16 5.13 28.49
CA GLY A 10 -27.49 5.24 29.08
C GLY A 10 -27.41 5.27 30.60
N THR A 11 -28.22 6.09 31.26
CA THR A 11 -28.33 6.11 32.72
C THR A 11 -29.79 6.02 33.13
N ALA A 12 -30.11 5.08 34.01
CA ALA A 12 -31.40 4.99 34.67
C ALA A 12 -31.22 5.25 36.17
N ASP A 13 -32.06 6.11 36.74
CA ASP A 13 -31.98 6.54 38.13
C ASP A 13 -33.38 6.56 38.76
N SER A 14 -33.44 6.33 40.07
CA SER A 14 -34.66 6.42 40.86
C SER A 14 -34.40 7.05 42.22
N ASP A 15 -35.44 7.54 42.87
CA ASP A 15 -35.33 8.09 44.22
C ASP A 15 -35.14 7.01 45.32
N GLN A 16 -35.17 5.73 44.94
CA GLN A 16 -35.13 4.59 45.87
C GLN A 16 -33.95 3.63 45.61
N THR A 17 -33.15 3.85 44.57
CA THR A 17 -31.99 3.01 44.21
C THR A 17 -30.83 3.87 43.72
N ASP A 18 -29.61 3.34 43.78
CA ASP A 18 -28.48 3.99 43.10
C ASP A 18 -28.68 3.97 41.57
N PRO A 19 -28.14 4.96 40.83
CA PRO A 19 -28.17 4.96 39.38
C PRO A 19 -27.44 3.75 38.78
N VAL A 20 -27.97 3.24 37.67
CA VAL A 20 -27.31 2.20 36.85
C VAL A 20 -27.02 2.74 35.46
N THR A 21 -25.92 2.29 34.88
CA THR A 21 -25.48 2.70 33.53
C THR A 21 -25.25 1.51 32.62
N ASP A 22 -25.43 1.72 31.33
CA ASP A 22 -25.11 0.76 30.28
C ASP A 22 -24.47 1.51 29.10
N ASP A 23 -23.41 0.95 28.53
CA ASP A 23 -22.62 1.56 27.47
C ASP A 23 -22.80 0.82 26.15
N GLU A 24 -23.05 1.57 25.08
CA GLU A 24 -22.93 1.10 23.70
C GLU A 24 -21.69 1.72 23.06
N ILE A 25 -20.87 0.91 22.38
CA ILE A 25 -19.61 1.35 21.76
C ILE A 25 -19.65 1.06 20.25
N VAL A 26 -19.43 2.10 19.45
CA VAL A 26 -19.28 1.99 18.00
C VAL A 26 -17.85 2.36 17.60
N ASP A 27 -17.13 1.43 17.00
CA ASP A 27 -15.78 1.65 16.49
C ASP A 27 -15.78 2.43 15.17
N VAL A 28 -14.84 3.35 15.03
CA VAL A 28 -14.61 4.13 13.80
C VAL A 28 -13.41 3.55 13.07
N GLU A 29 -13.66 3.07 11.85
CA GLU A 29 -12.65 2.51 10.99
C GLU A 29 -11.54 3.51 10.63
N THR A 30 -10.31 3.03 10.56
CA THR A 30 -9.16 3.82 10.11
C THR A 30 -8.83 3.53 8.66
N GLN A 31 -8.48 4.57 7.90
CA GLN A 31 -7.99 4.45 6.53
C GLN A 31 -6.48 4.71 6.55
N SER A 32 -5.71 3.78 5.98
CA SER A 32 -4.26 3.86 5.95
C SER A 32 -3.72 2.96 4.85
N LEU A 33 -2.84 3.48 4.01
CA LEU A 33 -2.20 2.76 2.92
C LEU A 33 -0.69 2.81 3.12
N GLY A 34 -0.05 1.64 3.05
CA GLY A 34 1.41 1.52 3.05
C GLY A 34 1.92 1.06 1.69
N VAL A 35 3.14 1.44 1.34
CA VAL A 35 3.81 0.98 0.12
C VAL A 35 5.21 0.49 0.44
N VAL A 36 5.59 -0.64 -0.16
CA VAL A 36 6.95 -1.19 -0.08
C VAL A 36 7.42 -1.52 -1.49
N LYS A 37 8.64 -1.11 -1.81
CA LYS A 37 9.30 -1.41 -3.08
C LYS A 37 10.57 -2.21 -2.84
N THR A 38 10.74 -3.26 -3.63
CA THR A 38 11.88 -4.18 -3.51
C THR A 38 12.40 -4.55 -4.89
N LEU A 39 13.72 -4.57 -5.05
CA LEU A 39 14.36 -5.25 -6.19
C LEU A 39 14.30 -6.76 -5.93
N THR A 40 13.58 -7.50 -6.77
CA THR A 40 13.32 -8.92 -6.57
C THR A 40 14.20 -9.82 -7.43
N SER A 41 14.76 -9.30 -8.52
CA SER A 41 15.70 -10.03 -9.38
C SER A 41 16.58 -9.08 -10.18
N ASN A 42 17.84 -9.46 -10.38
CA ASN A 42 18.66 -9.05 -11.51
C ASN A 42 18.73 -10.30 -12.42
N ALA A 43 18.40 -10.15 -13.69
CA ALA A 43 18.95 -10.99 -14.72
C ALA A 43 20.32 -10.39 -15.06
N ASP A 44 21.32 -11.27 -15.13
CA ASP A 44 22.70 -10.94 -15.48
C ASP A 44 22.92 -11.48 -16.89
N GLU A 45 22.70 -10.62 -17.88
CA GLU A 45 22.66 -11.00 -19.29
C GLU A 45 24.07 -11.23 -19.85
N ASP A 46 25.08 -10.59 -19.27
CA ASP A 46 26.48 -10.69 -19.69
C ASP A 46 27.32 -11.65 -18.84
N GLY A 47 26.79 -12.12 -17.71
CA GLY A 47 27.43 -13.08 -16.81
C GLY A 47 28.55 -12.47 -15.97
N SER A 48 28.56 -11.15 -15.80
CA SER A 48 29.56 -10.38 -15.05
C SER A 48 29.50 -10.62 -13.54
N GLY A 49 28.32 -10.98 -13.02
CA GLY A 49 28.06 -11.13 -11.59
C GLY A 49 27.86 -9.81 -10.85
N ASP A 50 27.83 -8.68 -11.55
CA ASP A 50 27.39 -7.38 -11.03
C ASP A 50 26.16 -6.86 -11.80
N VAL A 51 25.76 -5.61 -11.55
CA VAL A 51 24.68 -4.95 -12.30
C VAL A 51 25.35 -4.12 -13.39
N SER A 52 25.20 -4.55 -14.63
CA SER A 52 25.90 -4.01 -15.79
C SER A 52 24.92 -3.50 -16.87
N GLU A 53 25.43 -2.80 -17.89
CA GLU A 53 24.60 -2.32 -18.99
C GLU A 53 23.98 -3.49 -19.76
N GLY A 54 22.66 -3.45 -19.95
CA GLY A 54 21.90 -4.51 -20.61
C GLY A 54 21.25 -5.50 -19.64
N ASP A 55 21.60 -5.45 -18.36
CA ASP A 55 20.96 -6.30 -17.35
C ASP A 55 19.49 -5.93 -17.14
N THR A 56 18.66 -6.93 -16.87
CA THR A 56 17.24 -6.71 -16.55
C THR A 56 16.97 -6.77 -15.05
N LEU A 57 16.60 -5.64 -14.47
CA LEU A 57 16.17 -5.53 -13.07
C LEU A 57 14.66 -5.71 -12.95
N THR A 58 14.21 -6.58 -12.05
CA THR A 58 12.79 -6.76 -11.71
C THR A 58 12.48 -6.12 -10.37
N TYR A 59 11.50 -5.21 -10.34
CA TYR A 59 11.00 -4.58 -9.13
C TYR A 59 9.59 -5.05 -8.82
N THR A 60 9.31 -5.22 -7.53
CA THR A 60 7.96 -5.45 -7.02
C THR A 60 7.58 -4.34 -6.05
N ILE A 61 6.46 -3.68 -6.32
CA ILE A 61 5.88 -2.64 -5.49
C ILE A 61 4.57 -3.18 -4.94
N THR A 62 4.47 -3.24 -3.62
CA THR A 62 3.30 -3.77 -2.91
C THR A 62 2.67 -2.65 -2.10
N ALA A 63 1.44 -2.28 -2.48
CA ALA A 63 0.58 -1.46 -1.66
C ALA A 63 -0.24 -2.35 -0.73
N THR A 64 -0.33 -1.98 0.55
CA THR A 64 -1.06 -2.73 1.58
C THR A 64 -2.03 -1.81 2.28
N ASN A 65 -3.31 -2.18 2.34
CA ASN A 65 -4.25 -1.53 3.21
C ASN A 65 -3.90 -1.88 4.67
N THR A 66 -3.34 -0.92 5.39
CA THR A 66 -2.94 -1.05 6.80
C THR A 66 -3.99 -0.49 7.75
N GLY A 67 -5.07 0.07 7.21
CA GLY A 67 -6.25 0.50 7.95
C GLY A 67 -7.19 -0.67 8.22
N SER A 68 -8.18 -0.41 9.06
CA SER A 68 -9.26 -1.34 9.36
C SER A 68 -10.45 -1.18 8.38
N GLY A 69 -10.58 0.00 7.76
CA GLY A 69 -11.56 0.28 6.71
C GLY A 69 -11.15 -0.25 5.34
N GLN A 70 -12.11 -0.29 4.41
CA GLN A 70 -11.89 -0.60 3.00
C GLN A 70 -11.35 0.63 2.24
N LEU A 71 -10.45 0.41 1.27
CA LEU A 71 -9.93 1.48 0.39
C LEU A 71 -10.45 1.28 -1.04
N THR A 72 -10.80 2.36 -1.74
CA THR A 72 -11.23 2.33 -3.14
C THR A 72 -10.24 3.10 -4.01
N GLY A 73 -10.30 2.85 -5.32
CA GLY A 73 -9.48 3.61 -6.27
C GLY A 73 -7.97 3.43 -6.05
N VAL A 74 -7.56 2.27 -5.51
CA VAL A 74 -6.15 2.03 -5.21
C VAL A 74 -5.34 1.97 -6.50
N VAL A 75 -4.29 2.78 -6.58
CA VAL A 75 -3.34 2.82 -7.70
C VAL A 75 -1.92 2.67 -7.17
N VAL A 76 -1.09 1.89 -7.87
CA VAL A 76 0.34 1.71 -7.59
C VAL A 76 1.12 2.03 -8.86
N SER A 77 2.17 2.85 -8.77
CA SER A 77 2.97 3.28 -9.91
C SER A 77 4.48 3.25 -9.65
N ASP A 78 5.24 3.16 -10.73
CA ASP A 78 6.70 3.18 -10.77
C ASP A 78 7.18 4.38 -11.59
N ASP A 79 7.97 5.28 -10.98
CA ASP A 79 8.42 6.51 -11.65
C ASP A 79 9.48 6.23 -12.73
N LEU A 80 10.27 5.16 -12.57
CA LEU A 80 11.39 4.85 -13.47
C LEU A 80 10.87 4.22 -14.77
N THR A 81 9.89 3.31 -14.69
CA THR A 81 9.30 2.66 -15.88
C THR A 81 8.07 3.40 -16.40
N GLY A 82 7.41 4.19 -15.56
CA GLY A 82 6.13 4.85 -15.88
C GLY A 82 4.93 3.90 -15.82
N ASP A 83 5.14 2.64 -15.41
CA ASP A 83 4.08 1.64 -15.32
C ASP A 83 3.21 1.85 -14.07
N PHE A 84 1.98 1.37 -14.14
CA PHE A 84 1.06 1.39 -13.02
C PHE A 84 0.06 0.22 -13.05
N THR A 85 -0.52 -0.08 -11.90
CA THR A 85 -1.68 -0.98 -11.74
C THR A 85 -2.71 -0.30 -10.85
N GLY A 86 -3.98 -0.60 -11.06
CA GLY A 86 -5.10 0.02 -10.38
C GLY A 86 -6.43 -0.66 -10.72
N VAL A 87 -7.52 0.04 -10.45
CA VAL A 87 -8.85 -0.40 -10.86
C VAL A 87 -8.94 -0.39 -12.39
N GLY A 88 -9.29 -1.53 -12.98
CA GLY A 88 -9.45 -1.67 -14.44
C GLY A 88 -8.16 -1.87 -15.24
N THR A 89 -7.00 -1.99 -14.58
CA THR A 89 -5.74 -2.42 -15.25
C THR A 89 -5.65 -3.95 -15.34
N GLN A 90 -4.59 -4.48 -15.94
CA GLN A 90 -4.27 -5.91 -15.88
C GLN A 90 -2.81 -6.16 -15.49
N PRO A 91 -2.53 -6.84 -14.36
CA PRO A 91 -3.50 -7.24 -13.32
C PRO A 91 -4.19 -6.02 -12.70
N ALA A 92 -5.42 -6.18 -12.22
CA ALA A 92 -6.18 -5.13 -11.53
C ALA A 92 -5.97 -5.23 -10.00
N CYS A 93 -5.96 -4.08 -9.33
CA CYS A 93 -6.18 -4.04 -7.88
C CYS A 93 -7.62 -4.46 -7.56
N ALA A 94 -7.83 -5.06 -6.39
CA ALA A 94 -9.18 -5.24 -5.85
C ALA A 94 -9.81 -3.87 -5.56
N ASP A 95 -11.11 -3.74 -5.82
CA ASP A 95 -11.89 -2.54 -5.53
C ASP A 95 -13.26 -2.93 -4.95
N PRO A 96 -13.51 -2.70 -3.65
CA PRO A 96 -12.57 -2.14 -2.67
C PRO A 96 -11.43 -3.10 -2.27
N LEU A 97 -10.29 -2.54 -1.87
CA LEU A 97 -9.19 -3.24 -1.21
C LEU A 97 -9.49 -3.40 0.28
N ALA A 98 -9.76 -4.64 0.69
CA ALA A 98 -10.05 -4.99 2.08
C ALA A 98 -8.87 -4.71 3.03
N SER A 99 -9.15 -4.61 4.33
CA SER A 99 -8.09 -4.49 5.35
C SER A 99 -7.09 -5.65 5.25
N ASN A 100 -5.80 -5.32 5.35
CA ASN A 100 -4.65 -6.22 5.15
C ASN A 100 -4.51 -6.84 3.75
N ALA A 101 -5.39 -6.51 2.80
CA ALA A 101 -5.21 -6.92 1.41
C ALA A 101 -4.17 -6.05 0.71
N THR A 102 -3.60 -6.60 -0.37
CA THR A 102 -2.54 -5.94 -1.14
C THR A 102 -2.91 -5.73 -2.60
N CYS A 103 -2.34 -4.69 -3.20
CA CYS A 103 -2.22 -4.55 -4.64
C CYS A 103 -0.74 -4.53 -5.04
N VAL A 104 -0.40 -5.26 -6.10
CA VAL A 104 1.00 -5.52 -6.47
C VAL A 104 1.25 -5.11 -7.91
N LEU A 105 2.28 -4.29 -8.11
CA LEU A 105 2.86 -3.94 -9.40
C LEU A 105 4.23 -4.63 -9.54
N THR A 106 4.41 -5.35 -10.65
CA THR A 106 5.72 -5.91 -11.03
C THR A 106 6.15 -5.29 -12.33
N VAL A 107 7.36 -4.72 -12.34
CA VAL A 107 7.94 -4.04 -13.50
C VAL A 107 9.37 -4.50 -13.73
N THR A 108 9.82 -4.35 -14.97
CA THR A 108 11.20 -4.64 -15.36
C THR A 108 11.87 -3.41 -15.94
N TYR A 109 13.14 -3.21 -15.64
CA TYR A 109 13.96 -2.10 -16.13
C TYR A 109 15.27 -2.63 -16.69
N VAL A 110 15.63 -2.23 -17.91
CA VAL A 110 16.92 -2.58 -18.53
C VAL A 110 17.94 -1.51 -18.20
N VAL A 111 19.05 -1.91 -17.59
CA VAL A 111 20.14 -1.00 -17.20
C VAL A 111 20.77 -0.37 -18.43
N THR A 112 20.94 0.95 -18.41
CA THR A 112 21.51 1.72 -19.52
C THR A 112 22.96 2.13 -19.25
N ALA A 113 23.70 2.49 -20.31
CA ALA A 113 25.03 3.11 -20.17
C ALA A 113 25.03 4.35 -19.25
N ALA A 114 23.93 5.11 -19.23
CA ALA A 114 23.80 6.31 -18.40
C ALA A 114 23.74 5.96 -16.92
N ASP A 115 23.07 4.87 -16.56
CA ASP A 115 23.00 4.36 -15.18
C ASP A 115 24.35 3.89 -14.68
N VAL A 116 25.09 3.15 -15.52
CA VAL A 116 26.45 2.71 -15.23
C VAL A 116 27.37 3.92 -15.03
N THR A 117 27.22 4.95 -15.86
CA THR A 117 28.00 6.19 -15.72
C THR A 117 27.63 6.96 -14.45
N ALA A 118 26.36 6.96 -14.05
CA ALA A 118 25.88 7.58 -12.80
C ALA A 118 26.30 6.78 -11.56
N GLY A 119 26.54 5.48 -11.70
CA GLY A 119 26.94 4.56 -10.63
C GLY A 119 25.83 4.16 -9.67
N SER A 120 24.57 4.56 -9.94
CA SER A 120 23.40 4.18 -9.15
C SER A 120 22.11 4.36 -9.93
N ILE A 121 21.14 3.48 -9.71
CA ILE A 121 19.77 3.60 -10.22
C ILE A 121 18.85 3.94 -9.04
N THR A 122 18.13 5.07 -9.14
CA THR A 122 17.11 5.43 -8.15
C THR A 122 15.74 5.13 -8.73
N ASN A 123 14.99 4.26 -8.08
CA ASN A 123 13.64 3.91 -8.50
C ASN A 123 12.62 4.18 -7.38
N THR A 124 11.68 5.08 -7.62
CA THR A 124 10.62 5.45 -6.67
C THR A 124 9.32 4.75 -7.04
N GLY A 125 8.64 4.15 -6.07
CA GLY A 125 7.31 3.57 -6.24
C GLY A 125 6.32 4.29 -5.33
N THR A 126 5.14 4.56 -5.84
CA THR A 126 4.09 5.28 -5.12
C THR A 126 2.80 4.46 -5.11
N ALA A 127 1.99 4.66 -4.07
CA ALA A 127 0.64 4.12 -3.99
C ALA A 127 -0.31 5.19 -3.47
N ASP A 128 -1.53 5.19 -4.00
CA ASP A 128 -2.56 6.18 -3.67
C ASP A 128 -3.94 5.50 -3.58
N SER A 129 -4.89 6.14 -2.88
CA SER A 129 -6.29 5.70 -2.77
C SER A 129 -7.23 6.87 -2.54
N ASP A 130 -8.53 6.69 -2.75
CA ASP A 130 -9.53 7.76 -2.53
C ASP A 130 -9.64 8.22 -1.06
N GLN A 131 -9.00 7.51 -0.12
CA GLN A 131 -9.13 7.73 1.33
C GLN A 131 -7.84 8.14 2.05
N THR A 132 -6.71 8.24 1.35
CA THR A 132 -5.39 8.53 1.95
C THR A 132 -4.67 9.60 1.16
#